data_AF-A0A534MED7-F1
#
_entry.id   AF-A0A534MED7-F1
#
_cell.length_a   1.000
_cell.length_b   1.000
_cell.length_c   1.000
_cell.angle_alpha   90.00
_cell.angle_beta   90.00
_cell.angle_gamma   90.00
#
_symmetry.space_group_name_H-M   'P 1'
#
loop_
_entity.id
_entity.type
_entity.pdbx_description
1 polymer ?
#
loop_
_entity_poly.entity_id
_entity_poly.type
_entity_poly.pdbx_seq_one_letter_code
_entity_poly.pdbx_strand_id
1 'polypeptide(L)'
;MRAEDDRKALEKERKRWEDTTLRKAVESLPERRKEFVTTSSRPLKRLYTPLDLGVKTDEERLGKPGEFPYTRGIHPTMYRGRLWTMRMFAGYGSAEDTNLR
;
A
#
# COMPACT_ATOMS: atom_id res chain seq x y z
N MET A 1 7.95 -30.76 2.13
CA MET A 1 9.05 -30.06 2.82
C MET A 1 9.27 -28.65 2.26
N ARG A 2 9.72 -28.46 1.01
CA ARG A 2 10.05 -27.13 0.44
C ARG A 2 8.94 -26.06 0.52
N ALA A 3 7.69 -26.42 0.25
CA ALA A 3 6.56 -25.46 0.26
C ALA A 3 6.21 -24.93 1.66
N GLU A 4 6.51 -25.69 2.71
CA GLU A 4 6.22 -25.29 4.09
C GLU A 4 7.28 -24.32 4.61
N ASP A 5 8.54 -24.52 4.21
CA ASP A 5 9.64 -23.60 4.49
C ASP A 5 9.45 -22.26 3.77
N ASP A 6 9.03 -22.27 2.50
CA ASP A 6 8.70 -21.07 1.73
C ASP A 6 7.57 -20.27 2.41
N ARG A 7 6.54 -20.95 2.92
CA ARG A 7 5.43 -20.33 3.64
C ARG A 7 5.90 -19.66 4.92
N LYS A 8 6.74 -20.33 5.72
CA LYS A 8 7.31 -19.77 6.96
C LYS A 8 8.19 -18.56 6.69
N ALA A 9 8.98 -18.59 5.61
CA ALA A 9 9.78 -17.44 5.19
C ALA A 9 8.90 -16.23 4.86
N LEU A 10 7.83 -16.43 4.08
CA LEU A 10 6.88 -15.36 3.74
C LEU A 10 6.17 -14.79 4.97
N GLU A 11 5.82 -15.61 5.96
CA GLU A 11 5.24 -15.16 7.22
C GLU A 11 6.22 -14.32 8.04
N LYS A 12 7.49 -14.74 8.11
CA LYS A 12 8.56 -13.99 8.77
C LYS A 12 8.76 -12.63 8.11
N GLU A 13 8.84 -12.59 6.79
CA GLU A 13 9.01 -11.35 6.04
C GLU A 13 7.79 -10.42 6.17
N ARG A 14 6.57 -10.99 6.21
CA ARG A 14 5.36 -10.20 6.47
C ARG A 14 5.41 -9.56 7.85
N LYS A 15 5.74 -10.32 8.90
CA LYS A 15 5.87 -9.79 10.26
C LYS A 15 6.94 -8.71 10.35
N ARG A 16 8.10 -8.94 9.72
CA ARG A 16 9.17 -7.94 9.64
C ARG A 16 8.66 -6.61 9.08
N TRP A 17 7.97 -6.66 7.94
CA TRP A 17 7.39 -5.46 7.31
C TRP A 17 6.31 -4.79 8.18
N GLU A 18 5.47 -5.58 8.84
CA GLU A 18 4.44 -5.08 9.77
C GLU A 18 5.08 -4.30 10.93
N ASP A 19 6.13 -4.85 11.53
CA ASP A 19 6.81 -4.29 12.70
C ASP A 19 7.75 -3.13 12.36
N THR A 20 8.34 -3.08 11.17
CA THR A 20 9.29 -2.02 10.80
C THR A 20 8.61 -0.92 10.02
N THR A 21 8.27 -1.20 8.76
CA THR A 21 7.99 -0.20 7.74
C THR A 21 6.55 0.28 7.85
N LEU A 22 5.63 -0.67 8.07
CA LEU A 22 4.23 -0.36 8.27
C LEU A 22 3.97 0.37 9.57
N ARG A 23 4.49 -0.12 10.71
CA ARG A 23 4.30 0.52 12.02
C ARG A 23 4.75 1.98 11.99
N LYS A 24 5.96 2.24 11.49
CA LYS A 24 6.49 3.61 11.35
C LYS A 24 5.57 4.50 10.50
N ALA A 25 5.02 3.97 9.41
CA ALA A 25 4.13 4.72 8.54
C ALA A 25 2.78 5.02 9.21
N VAL A 26 2.20 4.07 9.95
CA VAL A 26 0.90 4.23 10.63
C VAL A 26 1.02 5.17 11.83
N GLU A 27 2.13 5.12 12.57
CA GLU A 27 2.43 6.04 13.67
C GLU A 27 2.57 7.49 13.18
N SER A 28 3.20 7.68 12.01
CA SER A 28 3.35 9.01 11.42
C SER A 28 2.06 9.53 10.77
N LEU A 29 1.34 8.68 10.05
CA LEU A 29 0.09 9.04 9.39
C LEU A 29 -0.91 7.87 9.52
N PRO A 30 -1.91 7.98 10.41
CA PRO A 30 -2.88 6.92 10.59
C PRO A 30 -3.73 6.73 9.33
N GLU A 31 -4.22 5.50 9.14
CA GLU A 31 -5.14 5.23 8.04
C GLU A 31 -6.45 5.99 8.21
N ARG A 32 -7.03 6.39 7.08
CA ARG A 32 -8.28 7.17 7.01
C ARG A 32 -9.49 6.47 7.62
N ARG A 33 -9.46 5.14 7.70
CA ARG A 33 -10.53 4.31 8.26
C ARG A 33 -9.92 3.18 9.07
N LYS A 34 -10.60 2.83 10.18
CA LYS A 34 -10.22 1.66 10.99
C LYS A 34 -10.37 0.35 10.22
N GLU A 35 -11.39 0.26 9.38
CA GLU A 35 -11.67 -0.89 8.54
C GLU A 35 -12.08 -0.44 7.13
N PHE A 36 -11.62 -1.20 6.14
CA PHE A 36 -11.98 -1.01 4.74
C PHE A 36 -12.88 -2.16 4.33
N VAL A 37 -14.08 -1.84 3.83
CA VAL A 37 -15.08 -2.83 3.42
C VAL A 37 -15.42 -2.63 1.94
N THR A 38 -15.70 -3.75 1.26
CA THR A 38 -16.26 -3.72 -0.10
C THR A 38 -17.72 -3.26 -0.07
N THR A 39 -18.28 -2.98 -1.24
CA THR A 39 -19.72 -2.69 -1.40
C THR A 39 -20.62 -3.84 -0.93
N SER A 40 -20.11 -5.07 -0.96
CA SER A 40 -20.75 -6.27 -0.42
C SER A 40 -20.45 -6.54 1.07
N SER A 41 -19.98 -5.53 1.81
CA SER A 41 -19.66 -5.61 3.25
C SER A 41 -18.59 -6.64 3.63
N ARG A 42 -17.67 -6.98 2.71
CA ARG A 42 -16.55 -7.87 3.02
C ARG A 42 -15.34 -7.06 3.50
N PRO A 43 -14.70 -7.43 4.62
CA PRO A 43 -13.52 -6.73 5.11
C PRO A 43 -12.30 -6.97 4.21
N LEU A 44 -11.51 -5.92 3.99
CA LEU A 44 -10.31 -5.93 3.15
C LEU A 44 -9.04 -5.87 3.99
N LYS A 45 -8.18 -6.88 3.81
CA LYS A 45 -6.82 -6.87 4.36
C LYS A 45 -5.98 -5.77 3.70
N ARG A 46 -4.92 -5.34 4.39
CA ARG A 46 -3.98 -4.33 3.87
C ARG A 46 -3.17 -4.83 2.68
N LEU A 47 -2.71 -6.07 2.78
CA LEU A 47 -1.88 -6.71 1.77
C LEU A 47 -2.32 -8.17 1.67
N TYR A 48 -2.53 -8.63 0.44
CA TYR A 48 -2.72 -10.04 0.12
C TYR A 48 -1.43 -10.57 -0.49
N THR A 49 -0.95 -11.71 0.00
CA THR A 49 0.29 -12.34 -0.47
C THR A 49 -0.01 -13.78 -0.94
N PRO A 50 0.98 -14.54 -1.44
CA PRO A 50 0.82 -15.97 -1.72
C PRO A 50 0.26 -16.77 -0.55
N LEU A 51 0.43 -16.29 0.70
CA LEU A 51 -0.15 -16.88 1.90
C LEU A 51 -1.69 -16.87 1.91
N ASP A 52 -2.30 -15.88 1.26
CA ASP A 52 -3.76 -15.71 1.22
C ASP A 52 -4.38 -16.33 -0.05
N LEU A 53 -3.63 -16.33 -1.17
CA LEU A 53 -4.13 -16.75 -2.48
C LEU A 53 -3.88 -18.24 -2.77
N GLY A 54 -2.93 -18.88 -2.09
CA GLY A 54 -2.52 -20.26 -2.39
C GLY A 54 -1.84 -20.41 -3.76
N VAL A 55 -1.57 -19.30 -4.45
CA VAL A 55 -0.91 -19.25 -5.75
C VAL A 55 0.52 -18.75 -5.54
N LYS A 56 1.49 -19.39 -6.20
CA LYS A 56 2.87 -18.95 -6.18
C LYS A 56 2.99 -17.62 -6.91
N THR A 57 3.61 -16.63 -6.28
CA THR A 57 3.86 -15.31 -6.89
C THR A 57 5.33 -14.96 -6.69
N ASP A 58 5.87 -14.19 -7.62
CA ASP A 58 7.25 -13.70 -7.59
C ASP A 58 7.38 -12.56 -6.55
N GLU A 59 7.62 -12.92 -5.29
CA GLU A 59 7.73 -11.96 -4.19
C GLU A 59 9.02 -11.13 -4.24
N GLU A 60 10.06 -11.58 -4.96
CA GLU A 60 11.27 -10.77 -5.18
C GLU A 60 10.98 -9.59 -6.12
N ARG A 61 10.20 -9.82 -7.18
CA ARG A 61 9.78 -8.75 -8.10
C ARG A 61 8.66 -7.88 -7.55
N LEU A 62 7.76 -8.43 -6.75
CA LEU A 62 6.64 -7.66 -6.20
C LEU A 62 7.01 -6.89 -4.92
N GLY A 63 7.86 -7.46 -4.07
CA GLY A 63 8.25 -6.90 -2.78
C GLY A 63 7.07 -6.57 -1.87
N LYS A 64 7.32 -5.66 -0.92
CA LYS A 64 6.29 -5.11 -0.02
C LYS A 64 6.04 -3.63 -0.33
N PRO A 65 4.82 -3.11 -0.10
CA PRO A 65 4.55 -1.69 -0.26
C PRO A 65 5.48 -0.86 0.64
N GLY A 66 6.08 0.19 0.09
CA GLY A 66 7.02 1.05 0.79
C GLY A 66 8.45 0.52 0.91
N GLU A 67 8.78 -0.58 0.23
CA GLU A 67 10.13 -1.14 0.19
C GLU A 67 10.52 -1.48 -1.24
N PHE A 68 11.82 -1.51 -1.52
CA PHE A 68 12.34 -1.95 -2.81
C PHE A 68 11.79 -3.35 -3.16
N PRO A 69 11.38 -3.63 -4.41
CA PRO A 69 11.48 -2.79 -5.62
C PRO A 69 10.36 -1.77 -5.83
N TYR A 70 9.53 -1.50 -4.81
CA TYR A 70 8.42 -0.55 -4.85
C TYR A 70 7.32 -0.84 -5.88
N THR A 71 7.29 -2.07 -6.41
CA THR A 71 6.28 -2.50 -7.40
C THR A 71 4.85 -2.40 -6.87
N ARG A 72 4.65 -2.61 -5.56
CA ARG A 72 3.34 -2.42 -4.88
C ARG A 72 3.10 -0.99 -4.40
N GLY A 73 4.00 -0.05 -4.71
CA GLY A 73 3.93 1.36 -4.34
C GLY A 73 5.03 1.81 -3.36
N ILE A 74 5.29 3.11 -3.38
CA ILE A 74 6.35 3.75 -2.58
C ILE A 74 5.97 3.99 -1.10
N HIS A 75 4.71 3.85 -0.73
CA HIS A 75 4.23 4.06 0.63
C HIS A 75 3.65 2.76 1.21
N PRO A 76 3.90 2.44 2.50
CA PRO A 76 3.37 1.21 3.12
C PRO A 76 1.85 1.14 3.20
N THR A 77 1.18 2.30 3.37
CA THR A 77 -0.27 2.41 3.50
C THR A 77 -0.96 2.98 2.26
N MET A 78 -0.20 3.50 1.29
CA MET A 78 -0.71 4.13 0.06
C MET A 78 -1.94 5.01 0.33
N TYR A 79 -3.01 4.84 -0.46
CA TYR A 79 -4.24 5.62 -0.40
C TYR A 79 -5.14 5.30 0.80
N ARG A 80 -4.77 4.30 1.62
CA ARG A 80 -5.40 4.09 2.94
C ARG A 80 -4.94 5.17 3.91
N GLY A 81 -3.71 5.66 3.80
CA GLY A 81 -3.17 6.78 4.57
C GLY A 81 -3.50 8.14 3.95
N ARG A 82 -2.97 8.41 2.76
CA ARG A 82 -3.16 9.69 2.06
C ARG A 82 -3.62 9.47 0.64
N LEU A 83 -4.68 10.17 0.22
CA LEU A 83 -5.11 10.17 -1.18
C LEU A 83 -4.04 10.80 -2.08
N TRP A 84 -4.06 10.42 -3.36
CA TRP A 84 -3.25 11.12 -4.35
C TRP A 84 -3.66 12.59 -4.42
N THR A 85 -2.70 13.44 -4.76
CA THR A 85 -2.98 14.87 -4.97
C THR A 85 -3.84 15.03 -6.21
N MET A 86 -5.05 15.55 -6.05
CA MET A 86 -5.88 16.01 -7.16
C MET A 86 -5.28 17.31 -7.69
N ARG A 87 -4.42 17.22 -8.71
CA ARG A 87 -3.80 18.41 -9.35
C ARG A 87 -4.57 18.73 -10.62
N MET A 88 -5.50 19.69 -10.53
CA MET A 88 -6.20 20.22 -11.69
C MET A 88 -5.25 21.10 -12.51
N PHE A 89 -5.29 20.95 -13.82
CA PHE A 89 -4.65 21.89 -14.72
C PHE A 89 -5.53 23.15 -14.80
N ALA A 90 -4.93 24.30 -14.53
CA ALA A 90 -5.56 25.60 -14.65
C ALA A 90 -4.63 26.52 -15.44
N GLY A 91 -5.20 27.31 -16.34
CA GLY A 91 -4.45 28.23 -17.20
C GLY A 91 -5.35 28.83 -18.28
N TYR A 92 -5.60 30.14 -18.18
CA TYR A 92 -6.29 30.91 -19.21
C TYR A 92 -6.00 32.41 -18.99
N GLY A 93 -5.83 33.17 -20.06
CA GLY A 93 -5.60 34.62 -19.99
C GLY A 93 -4.25 35.00 -19.39
N SER A 94 -4.24 36.02 -18.54
CA SER A 94 -3.05 36.53 -17.84
C SER A 94 -2.67 35.67 -16.62
N ALA A 95 -1.53 36.01 -16.01
CA ALA A 95 -1.10 35.39 -14.76
C ALA A 95 -2.10 35.70 -13.63
N GLU A 96 -2.64 36.92 -13.58
CA GLU A 96 -3.69 37.26 -12.60
C GLU A 96 -4.98 36.45 -12.82
N ASP A 97 -5.41 36.27 -14.07
CA ASP A 97 -6.63 35.51 -14.40
C ASP A 97 -6.53 34.03 -13.97
N THR A 98 -5.34 33.44 -14.15
CA THR A 98 -5.08 32.06 -13.72
C THR A 98 -4.97 31.95 -12.19
N ASN A 99 -4.48 32.97 -11.49
CA ASN A 99 -4.37 32.98 -10.02
C ASN A 99 -5.74 33.03 -9.31
N LEU A 100 -6.74 33.64 -9.93
CA LEU A 100 -8.11 33.72 -9.42
C LEU A 100 -8.90 32.40 -9.51
N ARG A 101 -8.31 31.34 -10.07
CA ARG A 101 -8.98 30.07 -10.38
C ARG A 101 -8.73 28.97 -9.35
#